data_AF-A0A0G3H0A5-F1
#
_entry.id   AF-A0A0G3H0A5-F1
#
_cell.length_a   1.000
_cell.length_b   1.000
_cell.length_c   1.000
_cell.angle_alpha   90.00
_cell.angle_beta   90.00
_cell.angle_gamma   90.00
#
_symmetry.space_group_name_H-M   'P 1'
#
loop_
_entity.id
_entity.type
_entity.pdbx_description
1 polymer ?
#
loop_
_entity_poly.entity_id
_entity_poly.type
_entity_poly.pdbx_seq_one_letter_code
_entity_poly.pdbx_strand_id
1 'polypeptide(L)'
;MAFVIDTFDLLEFDIPAAEGTGRVRIKIPPVDCVSKTDLDAIHSGMSDEVKSELGVEYIRGFLLHFNTGEEETAAIKALVPRQVLQINTIVSEQSEANLGESEPSADS
;
A
#
# COMPACT_ATOMS: atom_id res chain seq x y z
N MET A 1 16.43 -3.22 -32.65
CA MET A 1 15.19 -3.90 -32.24
C MET A 1 14.84 -3.37 -30.87
N ALA A 2 13.69 -2.72 -30.74
CA ALA A 2 13.22 -2.22 -29.44
C ALA A 2 12.33 -3.31 -28.82
N PHE A 3 12.60 -3.64 -27.57
CA PHE A 3 11.73 -4.51 -26.77
C PHE A 3 10.81 -3.60 -25.97
N VAL A 4 9.51 -3.91 -26.00
CA VAL A 4 8.53 -3.29 -25.12
C VAL A 4 8.47 -4.16 -23.86
N ILE A 5 8.62 -3.54 -22.70
CA ILE A 5 8.47 -4.20 -21.40
C ILE A 5 7.01 -4.03 -20.99
N ASP A 6 6.35 -5.13 -20.66
CA ASP A 6 4.94 -5.11 -20.25
C ASP A 6 4.76 -4.36 -18.92
N THR A 7 3.60 -3.71 -18.76
CA THR A 7 3.17 -3.14 -17.49
C THR A 7 2.56 -4.21 -16.62
N PHE A 8 2.64 -4.04 -15.30
CA PHE A 8 2.10 -4.98 -14.32
C PHE A 8 0.62 -4.72 -14.05
N ASP A 9 -0.11 -5.80 -13.77
CA ASP A 9 -1.50 -5.71 -13.32
C ASP A 9 -1.57 -5.19 -11.88
N LEU A 10 -2.52 -4.31 -11.62
CA LEU A 10 -2.77 -3.79 -10.28
C LEU A 10 -3.47 -4.85 -9.42
N LEU A 11 -3.10 -4.91 -8.15
CA LEU A 11 -3.85 -5.66 -7.14
C LEU A 11 -5.11 -4.87 -6.80
N GLU A 12 -6.27 -5.50 -6.96
CA GLU A 12 -7.57 -4.90 -6.64
C GLU A 12 -8.17 -5.51 -5.37
N PHE A 13 -8.65 -4.66 -4.45
CA PHE A 13 -9.34 -5.08 -3.24
C PHE A 13 -10.70 -4.41 -3.16
N ASP A 14 -11.74 -5.19 -2.90
CA ASP A 14 -12.99 -4.63 -2.42
C ASP A 14 -12.90 -4.50 -0.90
N ILE A 15 -13.06 -3.28 -0.37
CA ILE A 15 -13.11 -2.99 1.05
C ILE A 15 -14.49 -2.46 1.46
N PRO A 16 -14.90 -2.55 2.74
CA PRO A 16 -16.14 -1.92 3.19
C PRO A 16 -16.12 -0.41 2.94
N ALA A 17 -17.26 0.16 2.53
CA ALA A 17 -17.42 1.61 2.50
C ALA A 17 -17.34 2.21 3.91
N ALA A 18 -16.93 3.48 4.01
CA ALA A 18 -16.87 4.18 5.30
C ALA A 18 -18.25 4.30 5.96
N GLU A 19 -19.29 4.47 5.15
CA GLU A 19 -20.68 4.58 5.59
C GLU A 19 -21.59 3.66 4.76
N GLY A 20 -22.63 3.12 5.40
CA GLY A 20 -23.61 2.25 4.73
C GLY A 20 -23.15 0.79 4.57
N THR A 21 -23.79 0.07 3.63
CA THR A 21 -23.59 -1.37 3.39
C THR A 21 -22.83 -1.67 2.08
N GLY A 22 -22.16 -0.67 1.52
CA GLY A 22 -21.44 -0.75 0.25
C GLY A 22 -20.02 -1.32 0.36
N ARG A 23 -19.41 -1.54 -0.81
CA ARG A 23 -17.98 -1.85 -0.94
C ARG A 23 -17.34 -0.86 -1.89
N VAL A 24 -16.11 -0.48 -1.59
CA VAL A 24 -15.28 0.42 -2.38
C VAL A 24 -14.11 -0.38 -2.92
N ARG A 25 -13.82 -0.22 -4.21
CA ARG A 25 -12.68 -0.88 -4.82
C ARG A 25 -11.45 0.00 -4.75
N ILE A 26 -10.39 -0.52 -4.16
CA ILE A 26 -9.08 0.12 -4.13
C ILE A 26 -8.11 -0.66 -5.01
N LYS A 27 -7.10 0.03 -5.55
CA LYS A 27 -6.06 -0.55 -6.39
C LYS A 27 -4.69 -0.14 -5.91
N ILE A 28 -3.75 -1.08 -5.96
CA ILE A 28 -2.33 -0.80 -5.65
C ILE A 28 -1.43 -1.56 -6.62
N PRO A 29 -0.25 -1.01 -6.95
CA PRO A 29 0.75 -1.78 -7.68
C PRO A 29 1.27 -2.94 -6.81
N PRO A 30 1.80 -4.01 -7.43
CA PRO A 30 2.68 -4.96 -6.75
C PRO A 30 3.86 -4.23 -6.10
N VAL A 31 4.32 -4.69 -4.93
CA VAL A 31 5.33 -3.98 -4.11
C VAL A 31 6.67 -3.83 -4.82
N ASP A 32 7.07 -4.87 -5.55
CA ASP A 32 8.28 -4.91 -6.39
C ASP A 32 8.23 -3.95 -7.59
N CYS A 33 7.05 -3.39 -7.89
CA CYS A 33 6.82 -2.45 -8.97
C CYS A 33 6.67 -0.99 -8.49
N VAL A 34 6.75 -0.75 -7.18
CA VAL A 34 6.62 0.60 -6.61
C VAL A 34 7.89 1.39 -6.89
N SER A 35 7.76 2.57 -7.50
CA SER A 35 8.92 3.40 -7.81
C SER A 35 9.55 3.96 -6.53
N LYS A 36 10.86 4.24 -6.58
CA LYS A 36 11.55 4.93 -5.48
C LYS A 36 10.88 6.28 -5.15
N THR A 37 10.40 7.00 -6.16
CA THR A 37 9.71 8.29 -5.96
C THR A 37 8.43 8.13 -5.15
N ASP A 38 7.65 7.06 -5.40
CA ASP A 38 6.45 6.77 -4.64
C ASP A 38 6.79 6.37 -3.20
N LEU A 39 7.80 5.52 -3.00
CA LEU A 39 8.29 5.15 -1.66
C LEU A 39 8.74 6.38 -0.87
N ASP A 40 9.55 7.24 -1.49
CA ASP A 40 10.04 8.48 -0.87
C ASP A 40 8.86 9.43 -0.52
N ALA A 41 7.83 9.51 -1.38
CA ALA A 41 6.63 10.31 -1.11
C ALA A 41 5.86 9.78 0.10
N ILE A 42 5.64 8.45 0.17
CA ILE A 42 4.97 7.80 1.31
C ILE A 42 5.78 8.03 2.60
N HIS A 43 7.11 7.89 2.55
CA HIS A 43 8.00 8.11 3.70
C HIS A 43 8.05 9.56 4.15
N SER A 44 8.00 10.52 3.23
CA SER A 44 8.07 11.96 3.56
C SER A 44 6.87 12.44 4.37
N GLY A 45 5.72 11.75 4.25
CA GLY A 45 4.51 12.05 5.00
C GLY A 45 4.46 11.45 6.41
N MET A 46 5.47 10.68 6.83
CA MET A 46 5.44 9.90 8.07
C MET A 46 6.62 10.24 9.00
N SER A 47 6.36 10.24 10.31
CA SER A 47 7.45 10.33 11.31
C SER A 47 8.26 9.03 11.34
N ASP A 48 9.50 9.10 11.81
CA ASP A 48 10.38 7.93 11.87
C ASP A 48 9.87 6.85 12.84
N GLU A 49 9.08 7.25 13.85
CA GLU A 49 8.36 6.33 14.75
C GLU A 49 7.35 5.47 13.97
N VAL A 50 6.59 6.09 13.07
CA VAL A 50 5.60 5.42 12.20
C VAL A 50 6.26 4.51 11.16
N LYS A 51 7.51 4.80 10.77
CA LYS A 51 8.29 3.94 9.86
C LYS A 51 8.87 2.70 10.57
N SER A 52 9.06 2.77 11.88
CA SER A 52 9.75 1.74 12.68
C SER A 52 8.84 0.71 13.35
N GLU A 53 7.60 1.08 13.68
CA GLU A 53 6.61 0.13 14.18
C GLU A 53 5.89 -0.55 13.02
N LEU A 54 5.54 -1.83 13.19
CA LEU A 54 4.84 -2.72 12.25
C LEU A 54 3.42 -2.21 11.87
N GLY A 55 3.36 -1.04 11.26
CA GLY A 55 3.11 -0.90 9.84
C GLY A 55 1.69 -0.51 9.49
N VAL A 56 0.74 -0.54 10.41
CA VAL A 56 -0.68 -0.26 10.07
C VAL A 56 -0.83 1.13 9.43
N GLU A 57 -0.20 2.14 10.00
CA GLU A 57 -0.26 3.49 9.43
C GLU A 57 0.66 3.67 8.22
N TYR A 58 1.75 2.90 8.13
CA TYR A 58 2.56 2.81 6.92
C TYR A 58 1.76 2.24 5.74
N ILE A 59 1.13 1.08 5.93
CA ILE A 59 0.26 0.41 4.97
C ILE A 59 -0.90 1.33 4.62
N ARG A 60 -1.53 1.98 5.60
CA ARG A 60 -2.63 2.93 5.35
C ARG A 60 -2.17 4.09 4.46
N GLY A 61 -1.01 4.68 4.75
CA GLY A 61 -0.43 5.72 3.91
C GLY A 61 -0.08 5.24 2.50
N PHE A 62 0.44 4.01 2.37
CA PHE A 62 0.66 3.36 1.08
C PHE A 62 -0.66 3.22 0.29
N LEU A 63 -1.73 2.72 0.92
CA LEU A 63 -3.04 2.61 0.28
C LEU A 63 -3.59 3.97 -0.17
N LEU A 64 -3.46 5.00 0.68
CA LEU A 64 -3.92 6.35 0.39
C LEU A 64 -3.14 7.03 -0.74
N HIS A 65 -1.84 6.74 -0.90
CA HIS A 65 -1.02 7.29 -1.98
C HIS A 65 -1.55 6.90 -3.36
N PHE A 66 -1.98 5.64 -3.52
CA PHE A 66 -2.49 5.12 -4.80
C PHE A 66 -4.00 5.25 -4.98
N ASN A 67 -4.74 5.66 -3.93
CA ASN A 67 -6.20 5.74 -3.95
C ASN A 67 -6.67 7.09 -3.39
N THR A 68 -6.63 8.12 -4.22
CA THR A 68 -6.85 9.52 -3.84
C THR A 68 -8.29 10.01 -4.01
N GLY A 69 -9.18 9.17 -4.56
CA GLY A 69 -10.60 9.50 -4.65
C GLY A 69 -11.24 9.62 -3.26
N GLU A 70 -12.30 10.41 -3.18
CA GLU A 70 -12.94 10.78 -1.90
C GLU A 70 -13.50 9.55 -1.18
N GLU A 71 -14.16 8.67 -1.93
CA GLU A 71 -14.79 7.46 -1.39
C GLU A 71 -13.75 6.42 -0.96
N GLU A 72 -12.70 6.21 -1.76
CA GLU A 72 -11.58 5.34 -1.43
C GLU A 72 -10.83 5.84 -0.20
N THR A 73 -10.54 7.14 -0.15
CA THR A 73 -9.86 7.78 0.99
C THR A 73 -10.67 7.59 2.27
N ALA A 74 -11.98 7.83 2.21
CA ALA A 74 -12.85 7.65 3.36
C ALA A 74 -12.88 6.17 3.81
N ALA A 75 -13.05 5.24 2.87
CA ALA A 75 -13.09 3.81 3.14
C ALA A 75 -11.77 3.30 3.74
N ILE A 76 -10.62 3.70 3.17
CA ILE A 76 -9.30 3.34 3.68
C ILE A 76 -9.10 3.88 5.10
N LYS A 77 -9.50 5.12 5.40
CA LYS A 77 -9.40 5.69 6.76
C LYS A 77 -10.30 4.98 7.78
N ALA A 78 -11.44 4.45 7.34
CA ALA A 78 -12.37 3.70 8.18
C ALA A 78 -11.92 2.27 8.49
N LEU A 79 -10.94 1.71 7.77
CA LEU A 79 -10.44 0.36 8.02
C LEU A 79 -9.85 0.22 9.43
N VAL A 80 -10.27 -0.82 10.14
CA VAL A 80 -9.68 -1.18 11.43
C VAL A 80 -8.31 -1.84 11.22
N PRO A 81 -7.39 -1.79 12.20
CA PRO A 81 -6.03 -2.33 12.06
C PRO A 81 -5.97 -3.76 11.52
N ARG A 82 -6.88 -4.64 11.95
CA ARG A 82 -6.96 -6.03 11.47
C ARG A 82 -7.18 -6.15 9.96
N GLN A 83 -8.01 -5.28 9.39
CA GLN A 83 -8.31 -5.29 7.95
C GLN A 83 -7.12 -4.75 7.15
N VAL A 84 -6.45 -3.73 7.67
CA VAL A 84 -5.22 -3.20 7.06
C VAL A 84 -4.12 -4.26 7.02
N LEU A 85 -3.94 -5.00 8.11
CA LEU A 85 -2.96 -6.11 8.16
C LEU A 85 -3.33 -7.26 7.23
N GLN A 86 -4.62 -7.56 7.05
CA GLN A 86 -5.06 -8.56 6.07
C GLN A 86 -4.69 -8.16 4.64
N ILE A 87 -4.87 -6.89 4.28
CA ILE A 87 -4.44 -6.37 2.97
C ILE A 87 -2.93 -6.55 2.83
N ASN A 88 -2.14 -6.19 3.85
CA ASN A 88 -0.69 -6.39 3.81
C ASN A 88 -0.30 -7.85 3.58
N THR A 89 -0.89 -8.80 4.32
CA THR A 89 -0.61 -10.23 4.12
C THR A 89 -0.87 -10.67 2.69
N ILE A 90 -2.00 -10.25 2.09
CA ILE A 90 -2.33 -10.62 0.71
C ILE A 90 -1.35 -9.99 -0.28
N VAL A 91 -1.00 -8.72 -0.07
CA VAL A 91 -0.01 -8.03 -0.91
C VAL A 91 1.31 -8.78 -0.87
N SER A 92 1.81 -9.11 0.32
CA SER A 92 3.05 -9.85 0.51
C SER A 92 3.06 -11.29 -0.01
N GLU A 93 1.90 -11.91 -0.19
CA GLU A 93 1.80 -13.22 -0.85
C GLU A 93 1.83 -13.10 -2.38
N GLN A 94 1.40 -11.94 -2.92
CA GLN A 94 1.32 -11.69 -4.35
C GLN A 94 2.59 -11.01 -4.90
N SER A 95 3.29 -10.23 -4.08
CA SER A 95 4.64 -9.74 -4.35
C SER A 95 5.64 -10.58 -3.57
N GLU A 96 6.83 -10.87 -4.11
CA GLU A 96 7.91 -11.53 -3.36
C GLU A 96 8.50 -10.66 -2.20
N ALA A 97 7.73 -9.70 -1.68
CA ALA A 97 8.15 -8.68 -0.70
C ALA A 97 7.00 -8.24 0.24
N ASN A 98 7.32 -7.92 1.51
CA ASN A 98 6.38 -7.39 2.51
C ASN A 98 6.30 -5.85 2.49
N LEU A 99 5.10 -5.25 2.65
CA LEU A 99 5.01 -3.81 2.92
C LEU A 99 5.40 -3.52 4.38
N GLY A 100 6.44 -2.72 4.57
CA GLY A 100 6.86 -2.22 5.88
C GLY A 100 8.05 -2.95 6.51
N GLU A 101 8.61 -3.97 5.85
CA GLU A 101 9.93 -4.48 6.19
C GLU A 101 10.97 -3.71 5.37
N SER A 102 11.70 -2.80 6.02
CA SER A 102 12.91 -2.26 5.39
C SER A 102 13.96 -3.36 5.37
N GLU A 103 14.60 -3.61 4.22
CA GLU A 103 15.83 -4.39 4.23
C GLU A 103 16.83 -3.73 5.19
N PRO A 104 17.60 -4.50 5.99
CA PRO A 104 18.70 -3.91 6.72
C PRO A 104 19.65 -3.29 5.70
N SER A 105 19.77 -1.97 5.75
CA SER A 105 20.76 -1.22 4.98
C SER A 105 22.10 -1.93 5.11
N ALA A 106 22.60 -2.51 4.03
CA ALA A 106 23.93 -3.05 4.00
C ALA A 106 24.90 -1.87 4.17
N ASP A 107 25.39 -1.67 5.39
CA ASP A 107 26.55 -0.82 5.65
C ASP A 107 27.69 -1.33 4.75
N SER A 108 28.07 -0.51 3.77
CA SER A 108 29.30 -0.67 2.97
C SER A 108 30.27 0.47 3.29
#